data_AF-A0AAV3PAJ0-F1
#
_entry.id   AF-A0AAV3PAJ0-F1
#
_cell.length_a   1.000
_cell.length_b   1.000
_cell.length_c   1.000
_cell.angle_alpha   90.00
_cell.angle_beta   90.00
_cell.angle_gamma   90.00
#
_symmetry.space_group_name_H-M   'P 1'
#
loop_
_entity.id
_entity.type
_entity.pdbx_description
1 polymer ?
#
loop_
_entity_poly.entity_id
_entity_poly.type
_entity_poly.pdbx_seq_one_letter_code
_entity_poly.pdbx_strand_id
1 'polypeptide(L)'
;MLVVKGDGSWSTSKAEVSTMLVDFFTGFMGTASSSGPIDLDVLRAGPLIGTDFQTSLAVPVSDEEIRWVLFDIGDEQAPGPDGFTSAFFKANWDTVRGDVIGLSIITKILAKCMEALLPILIDRSPGEFVRGRSLVDDVFLAQEIVRGYSATRTFARCMLMVDLRKAYDTVSWEFLGTVLRGLDFPETFVGWVMECVTTA
;
A
#
# COMPACT_ATOMS: atom_id res chain seq x y z
N MET A 1 33.36 15.79 3.83
CA MET A 1 33.28 14.32 3.90
C MET A 1 34.62 13.78 3.43
N LEU A 2 35.25 12.90 4.22
CA LEU A 2 36.54 12.28 3.89
C LEU A 2 36.27 10.82 3.51
N VAL A 3 36.79 10.38 2.37
CA VAL A 3 36.67 8.99 1.90
C VAL A 3 38.05 8.45 1.57
N VAL A 4 38.32 7.21 1.98
CA VAL A 4 39.55 6.47 1.62
C VAL A 4 39.28 5.72 0.33
N LYS A 5 40.15 5.92 -0.66
CA LYS A 5 40.08 5.23 -1.95
C LYS A 5 40.57 3.79 -1.82
N GLY A 6 40.28 2.97 -2.83
CA GLY A 6 40.76 1.58 -2.88
C GLY A 6 42.29 1.42 -2.88
N ASP A 7 43.04 2.48 -3.23
CA ASP A 7 44.51 2.53 -3.17
C ASP A 7 45.05 2.99 -1.80
N GLY A 8 44.17 3.25 -0.81
CA GLY A 8 44.52 3.72 0.52
C GLY A 8 44.76 5.23 0.64
N SER A 9 44.64 5.99 -0.45
CA SER A 9 44.74 7.45 -0.43
C SER A 9 43.45 8.12 0.05
N TRP A 10 43.56 9.35 0.57
CA TRP A 10 42.41 10.13 1.05
C TRP A 10 41.92 11.11 -0.01
N SER A 11 40.60 11.27 -0.13
CA SER A 11 39.99 12.36 -0.90
C SER A 11 39.06 13.21 -0.05
N THR A 12 39.09 14.51 -0.33
CA THR A 12 38.21 15.55 0.22
C THR A 12 37.39 16.24 -0.86
N SER A 13 37.60 15.89 -2.14
CA SER A 13 36.90 16.50 -3.27
C SER A 13 35.45 16.08 -3.29
N LYS A 14 34.52 17.04 -3.31
CA LYS A 14 33.08 16.77 -3.33
C LYS A 14 32.66 15.92 -4.54
N ALA A 15 33.23 16.21 -5.72
CA ALA A 15 32.93 15.47 -6.94
C ALA A 15 33.42 14.02 -6.85
N GLU A 16 34.66 13.84 -6.40
CA GLU A 16 35.28 12.51 -6.30
C GLU A 16 34.62 11.64 -5.23
N VAL A 17 34.31 12.23 -4.07
CA VAL A 17 33.54 11.57 -3.00
C VAL A 17 32.14 11.16 -3.50
N SER A 18 31.47 12.02 -4.28
CA SER A 18 30.16 11.70 -4.87
C SER A 18 30.25 10.52 -5.82
N THR A 19 31.22 10.51 -6.74
CA THR A 19 31.42 9.41 -7.69
C THR A 19 31.73 8.11 -6.98
N MET A 20 32.64 8.12 -5.99
CA MET A 20 32.99 6.90 -5.24
C MET A 20 31.80 6.31 -4.47
N LEU A 21 30.95 7.15 -3.87
CA LEU A 21 29.74 6.66 -3.21
C LEU A 21 28.76 6.04 -4.20
N VAL A 22 28.54 6.70 -5.34
CA VAL A 22 27.66 6.17 -6.40
C VAL A 22 28.19 4.85 -6.92
N ASP A 23 29.49 4.75 -7.24
CA ASP A 23 30.10 3.53 -7.75
C ASP A 23 30.05 2.38 -6.73
N PHE A 24 30.38 2.66 -5.47
CA PHE A 24 30.29 1.68 -4.38
C PHE A 24 28.87 1.14 -4.23
N PHE A 25 27.86 2.02 -4.10
CA PHE A 25 26.48 1.59 -3.90
C PHE A 25 25.86 1.00 -5.18
N THR A 26 26.26 1.43 -6.37
CA THR A 26 25.83 0.81 -7.64
C THR A 26 26.37 -0.61 -7.76
N GLY A 27 27.65 -0.82 -7.45
CA GLY A 27 28.24 -2.17 -7.42
C GLY A 27 27.66 -3.05 -6.31
N PHE A 28 27.38 -2.47 -5.13
CA PHE A 28 26.82 -3.19 -3.99
C PHE A 28 25.35 -3.59 -4.20
N MET A 29 24.51 -2.69 -4.71
CA MET A 29 23.08 -2.97 -4.95
C MET A 29 22.83 -3.79 -6.22
N GLY A 30 23.83 -3.93 -7.09
CA GLY A 30 23.74 -4.70 -8.34
C GLY A 30 23.07 -3.93 -9.47
N THR A 31 22.85 -4.61 -10.60
CA THR A 31 22.20 -4.04 -11.79
C THR A 31 20.70 -4.29 -11.76
N ALA A 32 19.92 -3.32 -12.26
CA ALA A 32 18.48 -3.50 -12.46
C ALA A 32 18.22 -4.76 -13.31
N SER A 33 17.49 -5.70 -12.72
CA SER A 33 17.05 -6.93 -13.38
C SER A 33 15.57 -6.76 -13.74
N SER A 34 15.14 -7.31 -14.89
CA SER A 34 13.73 -7.36 -15.22
C SER A 34 12.97 -8.13 -14.14
N SER A 35 11.91 -7.54 -13.58
CA SER A 35 11.01 -8.25 -12.68
C SER A 35 10.41 -9.45 -13.41
N GLY A 36 10.61 -10.65 -12.86
CA GLY A 36 9.91 -11.85 -13.32
C GLY A 36 8.41 -11.79 -13.02
N PRO A 37 7.61 -12.75 -13.55
CA PRO A 37 6.20 -12.86 -13.19
C PRO A 37 6.05 -13.08 -11.68
N ILE A 38 4.94 -12.61 -11.12
CA ILE A 38 4.61 -12.84 -9.71
C ILE A 38 4.47 -14.34 -9.48
N ASP A 39 5.17 -14.86 -8.47
CA ASP A 39 5.00 -16.23 -8.03
C ASP A 39 3.67 -16.35 -7.27
N LEU A 40 2.65 -16.86 -7.96
CA LEU A 40 1.31 -17.05 -7.40
C LEU A 40 1.29 -18.14 -6.32
N ASP A 41 2.23 -19.08 -6.33
CA ASP A 41 2.28 -20.14 -5.31
C ASP A 41 2.73 -19.56 -3.97
N VAL A 42 3.62 -18.56 -4.00
CA VAL A 42 3.98 -17.79 -2.79
C VAL A 42 2.79 -17.03 -2.23
N LEU A 43 1.98 -16.39 -3.10
CA LEU A 43 0.76 -15.69 -2.65
C LEU A 43 -0.26 -16.66 -2.07
N ARG A 44 -0.49 -17.80 -2.73
CA ARG A 44 -1.45 -18.83 -2.30
C ARG A 44 -1.04 -19.62 -1.07
N ALA A 45 0.26 -19.62 -0.74
CA ALA A 45 0.74 -20.15 0.53
C ALA A 45 0.40 -19.24 1.73
N GLY A 46 0.03 -17.97 1.47
CA GLY A 46 -0.42 -17.01 2.47
C GLY A 46 -1.92 -17.10 2.78
N PRO A 47 -2.44 -16.17 3.62
CA PRO A 47 -3.87 -16.10 3.90
C PRO A 47 -4.65 -15.71 2.63
N LEU A 48 -5.66 -16.52 2.29
CA LEU A 48 -6.59 -16.31 1.19
C LEU A 48 -7.92 -15.79 1.70
N ILE A 49 -8.70 -15.17 0.82
CA ILE A 49 -10.06 -14.74 1.14
C ILE A 49 -10.95 -15.97 1.31
N GLY A 50 -11.61 -16.06 2.47
CA GLY A 50 -12.61 -17.09 2.73
C GLY A 50 -13.83 -16.98 1.80
N THR A 51 -14.45 -18.12 1.51
CA THR A 51 -15.60 -18.23 0.58
C THR A 51 -16.78 -17.32 0.94
N ASP A 52 -17.00 -17.08 2.23
CA ASP A 52 -18.07 -16.22 2.71
C ASP A 52 -17.87 -14.76 2.26
N PHE A 53 -16.62 -14.29 2.32
CA PHE A 53 -16.26 -12.96 1.84
C PHE A 53 -16.28 -12.87 0.32
N GLN A 54 -15.83 -13.91 -0.40
CA GLN A 54 -15.90 -13.94 -1.86
C GLN A 54 -17.33 -13.75 -2.35
N THR A 55 -18.30 -14.41 -1.70
CA THR A 55 -19.72 -14.26 -2.06
C THR A 55 -20.19 -12.84 -1.83
N SER A 56 -19.89 -12.26 -0.66
CA SER A 56 -20.29 -10.90 -0.32
C SER A 56 -19.68 -9.84 -1.25
N LEU A 57 -18.42 -10.01 -1.67
CA LEU A 57 -17.70 -9.07 -2.53
C LEU A 57 -18.13 -9.15 -4.01
N ALA A 58 -18.82 -10.22 -4.40
CA ALA A 58 -19.33 -10.40 -5.77
C ALA A 58 -20.73 -9.81 -5.98
N VAL A 59 -21.44 -9.45 -4.91
CA VAL A 59 -22.79 -8.89 -4.96
C VAL A 59 -22.73 -7.43 -5.41
N PRO A 60 -23.57 -6.99 -6.37
CA PRO A 60 -23.65 -5.59 -6.78
C PRO A 60 -23.92 -4.67 -5.59
N VAL A 61 -23.26 -3.51 -5.59
CA VAL A 61 -23.47 -2.47 -4.59
C VAL A 61 -24.93 -2.02 -4.58
N SER A 62 -25.56 -2.06 -3.42
CA SER A 62 -26.95 -1.64 -3.20
C SER A 62 -27.09 -0.15 -2.88
N ASP A 63 -28.27 0.42 -3.15
CA ASP A 63 -28.61 1.79 -2.77
C ASP A 63 -28.49 1.99 -1.25
N GLU A 64 -28.80 0.96 -0.45
CA GLU A 64 -28.63 0.98 1.00
C GLU A 64 -27.16 1.11 1.41
N GLU A 65 -26.25 0.39 0.76
CA GLU A 65 -24.80 0.50 1.01
C GLU A 65 -24.26 1.87 0.60
N ILE A 66 -24.68 2.37 -0.57
CA ILE A 66 -24.32 3.71 -1.05
C ILE A 66 -24.78 4.75 -0.05
N ARG A 67 -26.03 4.66 0.41
CA ARG A 67 -26.57 5.55 1.43
C ARG A 67 -25.80 5.46 2.72
N TRP A 68 -25.54 4.25 3.22
CA TRP A 68 -24.81 4.08 4.48
C TRP A 68 -23.40 4.68 4.41
N VAL A 69 -22.67 4.44 3.32
CA VAL A 69 -21.33 5.03 3.12
C VAL A 69 -21.40 6.54 2.94
N LEU A 70 -22.34 7.05 2.15
CA LEU A 70 -22.52 8.49 1.94
C LEU A 70 -22.79 9.23 3.25
N PHE A 71 -23.64 8.67 4.10
CA PHE A 71 -24.03 9.29 5.37
C PHE A 71 -22.91 9.24 6.43
N ASP A 72 -21.95 8.33 6.29
CA ASP A 72 -20.74 8.24 7.12
C ASP A 72 -19.67 9.30 6.73
N ILE A 73 -19.77 9.90 5.55
CA ILE A 73 -18.84 10.97 5.13
C ILE A 73 -19.16 12.25 5.90
N GLY A 74 -18.19 12.88 6.57
CA GLY A 74 -18.38 14.19 7.20
C GLY A 74 -18.87 15.26 6.21
N ASP A 75 -19.73 16.18 6.67
CA ASP A 75 -20.36 17.20 5.83
C ASP A 75 -19.35 18.27 5.36
N GLU A 76 -18.31 18.46 6.17
CA GLU A 76 -17.20 19.38 5.99
C GLU A 76 -16.06 18.86 5.09
N GLN A 77 -16.19 17.66 4.51
CA GLN A 77 -15.19 17.17 3.55
C GLN A 77 -15.21 18.01 2.27
N ALA A 78 -14.03 18.18 1.68
CA ALA A 78 -13.85 18.93 0.45
C ALA A 78 -14.73 18.37 -0.68
N PRO A 79 -15.28 19.24 -1.55
CA PRO A 79 -16.12 18.81 -2.65
C PRO A 79 -15.34 17.96 -3.67
N GLY A 80 -16.05 17.11 -4.39
CA GLY A 80 -15.50 16.37 -5.52
C GLY A 80 -15.15 17.28 -6.71
N PRO A 81 -14.66 16.72 -7.82
CA PRO A 81 -14.42 17.45 -9.07
C PRO A 81 -15.67 18.16 -9.62
N ASP A 82 -16.86 17.74 -9.19
CA ASP A 82 -18.17 18.29 -9.51
C ASP A 82 -18.52 19.55 -8.69
N GLY A 83 -17.74 19.88 -7.66
CA GLY A 83 -17.97 21.04 -6.80
C GLY A 83 -19.03 20.84 -5.72
N PHE A 84 -19.60 19.64 -5.56
CA PHE A 84 -20.60 19.35 -4.53
C PHE A 84 -19.98 18.62 -3.33
N THR A 85 -20.43 18.99 -2.12
CA THR A 85 -20.04 18.30 -0.88
C THR A 85 -20.99 17.15 -0.55
N SER A 86 -20.58 16.27 0.36
CA SER A 86 -21.43 15.18 0.89
C SER A 86 -22.78 15.69 1.41
N ALA A 87 -22.82 16.88 2.03
CA ALA A 87 -24.04 17.49 2.55
C ALA A 87 -25.13 17.69 1.47
N PHE A 88 -24.75 18.07 0.25
CA PHE A 88 -25.68 18.22 -0.86
C PHE A 88 -26.34 16.88 -1.22
N PHE A 89 -25.54 15.82 -1.35
CA PHE A 89 -26.03 14.48 -1.70
C PHE A 89 -26.89 13.87 -0.59
N LYS A 90 -26.54 14.09 0.69
CA LYS A 90 -27.36 13.64 1.82
C LYS A 90 -28.73 14.34 1.84
N ALA A 91 -28.75 15.65 1.62
CA ALA A 91 -29.98 16.44 1.62
C ALA A 91 -30.92 16.11 0.45
N ASN A 92 -30.36 15.69 -0.69
CA ASN A 92 -31.11 15.42 -1.92
C ASN A 92 -31.16 13.92 -2.30
N TRP A 93 -30.85 13.03 -1.34
CA TRP A 93 -30.68 11.59 -1.59
C TRP A 93 -31.82 10.97 -2.40
N ASP A 94 -33.08 11.28 -2.05
CA ASP A 94 -34.24 10.68 -2.73
C ASP A 94 -34.37 11.06 -4.21
N THR A 95 -33.79 12.20 -4.60
CA THR A 95 -33.76 12.67 -5.98
C THR A 95 -32.55 12.10 -6.72
N VAL A 96 -31.39 12.10 -6.08
CA VAL A 96 -30.11 11.80 -6.73
C VAL A 96 -29.69 10.34 -6.64
N ARG A 97 -30.33 9.49 -5.80
CA ARG A 97 -29.92 8.09 -5.57
C ARG A 97 -29.74 7.25 -6.84
N GLY A 98 -30.53 7.48 -7.88
CA GLY A 98 -30.40 6.76 -9.16
C GLY A 98 -29.20 7.19 -10.01
N ASP A 99 -28.70 8.40 -9.76
CA ASP A 99 -27.58 9.01 -10.49
C ASP A 99 -26.29 9.06 -9.63
N VAL A 100 -26.38 8.80 -8.32
CA VAL A 100 -25.26 8.78 -7.39
C VAL A 100 -24.54 7.43 -7.48
N ILE A 101 -23.83 7.27 -8.59
CA ILE A 101 -22.79 6.25 -8.76
C ILE A 101 -21.47 6.99 -8.98
N GLY A 102 -21.18 7.92 -8.08
CA GLY A 102 -19.94 8.69 -8.12
C GLY A 102 -18.76 7.77 -7.79
N LEU A 103 -17.68 7.89 -8.57
CA LEU A 103 -16.42 7.18 -8.35
C LEU A 103 -15.93 7.32 -6.90
N SER A 104 -16.17 8.47 -6.27
CA SER A 104 -15.81 8.75 -4.87
C SER A 104 -16.58 7.89 -3.83
N ILE A 105 -17.80 7.48 -4.13
CA ILE A 105 -18.59 6.63 -3.24
C ILE A 105 -18.24 5.16 -3.47
N ILE A 106 -18.09 4.74 -4.73
CA ILE A 106 -17.63 3.39 -5.07
C ILE A 106 -16.27 3.11 -4.43
N THR A 107 -15.30 4.02 -4.60
CA THR A 107 -13.97 3.90 -3.99
C THR A 107 -14.02 3.81 -2.47
N LYS A 108 -14.91 4.55 -1.80
CA LYS A 108 -15.12 4.42 -0.35
C LYS A 108 -15.74 3.08 0.06
N ILE A 109 -16.69 2.56 -0.71
CA ILE A 109 -17.27 1.24 -0.47
C ILE A 109 -16.19 0.17 -0.59
N LEU A 110 -15.43 0.18 -1.69
CA LEU A 110 -14.30 -0.74 -1.91
C LEU A 110 -13.27 -0.62 -0.78
N ALA A 111 -12.93 0.60 -0.35
CA ALA A 111 -12.00 0.83 0.76
C ALA A 111 -12.50 0.24 2.08
N LYS A 112 -13.80 0.38 2.41
CA LYS A 112 -14.38 -0.23 3.61
C LYS A 112 -14.39 -1.75 3.54
N CYS A 113 -14.67 -2.34 2.38
CA CYS A 113 -14.54 -3.77 2.17
C CYS A 113 -13.11 -4.24 2.43
N MET A 114 -12.13 -3.51 1.90
CA MET A 114 -10.71 -3.80 2.16
C MET A 114 -10.36 -3.66 3.64
N GLU A 115 -10.83 -2.61 4.33
CA GLU A 115 -10.58 -2.40 5.76
C GLU A 115 -11.00 -3.59 6.62
N ALA A 116 -12.12 -4.24 6.28
CA ALA A 116 -12.58 -5.45 6.96
C ALA A 116 -11.70 -6.68 6.69
N LEU A 117 -11.03 -6.74 5.54
CA LEU A 117 -10.23 -7.89 5.08
C LEU A 117 -8.73 -7.76 5.44
N LEU A 118 -8.21 -6.54 5.54
CA LEU A 118 -6.79 -6.28 5.84
C LEU A 118 -6.28 -7.03 7.08
N PRO A 119 -7.02 -7.14 8.20
CA PRO A 119 -6.56 -7.89 9.37
C PRO A 119 -6.40 -9.40 9.14
N ILE A 120 -7.06 -9.95 8.12
CA ILE A 120 -7.02 -11.37 7.76
C ILE A 120 -5.88 -11.62 6.76
N LEU A 121 -5.73 -10.73 5.78
CA LEU A 121 -4.79 -10.88 4.67
C LEU A 121 -3.35 -10.47 5.01
N ILE A 122 -3.18 -9.56 5.98
CA ILE A 122 -1.86 -9.07 6.38
C ILE A 122 -1.49 -9.70 7.72
N ASP A 123 -0.33 -10.34 7.76
CA ASP A 123 0.24 -10.88 8.99
C ASP A 123 0.38 -9.79 10.08
N ARG A 124 0.64 -10.21 11.32
CA ARG A 124 0.80 -9.31 12.49
C ARG A 124 2.04 -8.39 12.41
N SER A 125 2.73 -8.31 11.27
CA SER A 125 3.79 -7.33 11.07
C SER A 125 3.19 -5.99 10.63
N PRO A 126 3.69 -4.86 11.14
CA PRO A 126 2.86 -3.69 11.32
C PRO A 126 2.72 -2.84 10.07
N GLY A 127 1.53 -2.25 9.94
CA GLY A 127 1.24 -1.21 8.96
C GLY A 127 0.32 -0.20 9.62
N GLU A 128 0.72 1.07 9.61
CA GLU A 128 0.03 2.22 10.23
C GLU A 128 -1.40 2.44 9.67
N PHE A 129 -1.71 1.80 8.54
CA PHE A 129 -2.99 1.88 7.85
C PHE A 129 -3.98 0.77 8.25
N VAL A 130 -3.61 -0.14 9.15
CA VAL A 130 -4.55 -1.12 9.71
C VAL A 130 -5.08 -0.59 11.04
N ARG A 131 -6.40 -0.47 11.15
CA ARG A 131 -7.06 0.03 12.36
C ARG A 131 -6.61 -0.74 13.59
N GLY A 132 -6.20 0.00 14.63
CA GLY A 132 -5.75 -0.57 15.90
C GLY A 132 -4.25 -0.91 15.95
N ARG A 133 -3.47 -0.65 14.89
CA ARG A 133 -2.01 -0.68 14.93
C ARG A 133 -1.47 0.73 15.13
N SER A 134 -0.44 0.87 15.98
CA SER A 134 0.18 2.16 16.29
C SER A 134 1.60 2.21 15.75
N LEU A 135 2.00 3.33 15.14
CA LEU A 135 3.39 3.59 14.75
C LEU A 135 4.38 3.40 15.92
N VAL A 136 3.91 3.63 17.15
CA VAL A 136 4.73 3.47 18.35
C VAL A 136 5.16 2.00 18.55
N ASP A 137 4.30 1.04 18.20
CA ASP A 137 4.62 -0.39 18.31
C ASP A 137 5.78 -0.77 17.37
N ASP A 138 5.83 -0.16 16.18
CA ASP A 138 6.87 -0.38 15.17
C ASP A 138 8.21 0.14 15.65
N VAL A 139 8.20 1.29 16.31
CA VAL A 139 9.40 1.88 16.94
C VAL A 139 9.91 0.95 18.04
N PHE A 140 9.03 0.41 18.89
CA PHE A 140 9.44 -0.54 19.92
C PHE A 140 9.98 -1.85 19.34
N LEU A 141 9.31 -2.41 18.33
CA LEU A 141 9.78 -3.62 17.64
C LEU A 141 11.15 -3.41 17.00
N ALA A 142 11.36 -2.29 16.31
CA ALA A 142 12.66 -1.94 15.73
C ALA A 142 13.75 -1.81 16.81
N GLN A 143 13.45 -1.18 17.95
CA GLN A 143 14.37 -1.08 19.07
C GLN A 143 14.73 -2.45 19.66
N GLU A 144 13.76 -3.36 19.77
CA GLU A 144 14.01 -4.74 20.23
C GLU A 144 14.88 -5.54 19.25
N ILE A 145 14.61 -5.44 17.94
CA ILE A 145 15.39 -6.10 16.88
C ILE A 145 16.86 -5.63 16.93
N VAL A 146 17.08 -4.34 17.18
CA VAL A 146 18.43 -3.74 17.21
C VAL A 146 19.10 -3.90 18.57
N ARG A 147 18.39 -4.40 19.58
CA ARG A 147 18.93 -4.55 20.92
C ARG A 147 20.17 -5.45 20.91
N GLY A 148 21.28 -4.94 21.43
CA GLY A 148 22.55 -5.68 21.49
C GLY A 148 23.40 -5.57 20.22
N TYR A 149 23.04 -4.74 19.23
CA TYR A 149 23.91 -4.39 18.11
C TYR A 149 25.22 -3.71 18.56
N SER A 150 25.22 -3.02 19.70
CA SER A 150 26.41 -2.38 20.30
C SER A 150 27.29 -3.32 21.12
N ALA A 151 26.87 -4.57 21.35
CA ALA A 151 27.64 -5.51 22.17
C ALA A 151 28.80 -6.13 21.38
N THR A 152 30.00 -6.07 21.95
CA THR A 152 31.28 -6.44 21.32
C THR A 152 31.55 -7.94 21.12
N ARG A 153 30.55 -8.84 21.27
CA ARG A 153 30.77 -10.30 21.26
C ARG A 153 29.76 -11.13 20.46
N THR A 154 29.34 -10.68 19.29
CA THR A 154 28.40 -11.47 18.48
C THR A 154 28.72 -11.44 16.98
N PHE A 155 28.20 -12.43 16.27
CA PHE A 155 28.24 -12.58 14.81
C PHE A 155 27.94 -11.26 14.08
N ALA A 156 28.48 -11.09 12.86
CA ALA A 156 28.20 -9.93 12.03
C ALA A 156 26.68 -9.74 11.86
N ARG A 157 26.20 -8.53 12.13
CA ARG A 157 24.79 -8.13 11.94
C ARG A 157 24.75 -6.93 11.01
N CYS A 158 23.72 -6.87 10.17
CA CYS A 158 23.41 -5.67 9.40
C CYS A 158 21.95 -5.29 9.60
N MET A 159 21.64 -4.03 9.34
CA MET A 159 20.28 -3.54 9.18
C MET A 159 20.15 -3.13 7.71
N LEU A 160 19.13 -3.64 7.03
CA LEU A 160 18.77 -3.22 5.69
C LEU A 160 17.54 -2.32 5.79
N MET A 161 17.73 -1.04 5.48
CA MET A 161 16.62 -0.09 5.33
C MET A 161 16.36 0.06 3.83
N VAL A 162 15.22 -0.45 3.38
CA VAL A 162 14.77 -0.32 1.98
C VAL A 162 13.79 0.83 1.91
N ASP A 163 14.15 1.88 1.18
CA ASP A 163 13.25 2.98 0.88
C ASP A 163 12.58 2.73 -0.48
N LEU A 164 11.26 2.74 -0.51
CA LEU A 164 10.47 2.52 -1.72
C LEU A 164 9.97 3.86 -2.24
N ARG A 165 9.89 3.99 -3.57
CA ARG A 165 9.19 5.14 -4.18
C ARG A 165 7.73 5.12 -3.75
N LYS A 166 7.10 6.30 -3.72
CA LYS A 166 5.69 6.46 -3.36
C LYS A 166 4.82 5.50 -4.17
N ALA A 167 4.09 4.64 -3.48
CA ALA A 167 3.32 3.56 -4.10
C ALA A 167 2.36 4.08 -5.18
N TYR A 168 1.63 5.17 -4.90
CA TYR A 168 0.67 5.76 -5.83
C TYR A 168 1.28 6.28 -7.13
N ASP A 169 2.58 6.60 -7.14
CA ASP A 169 3.28 7.10 -8.33
C ASP A 169 3.95 5.98 -9.15
N THR A 170 4.11 4.78 -8.57
CA THR A 170 5.02 3.74 -9.13
C THR A 170 4.49 2.32 -9.16
N VAL A 171 3.33 2.02 -8.55
CA VAL A 171 2.73 0.69 -8.60
C VAL A 171 2.22 0.38 -10.02
N SER A 172 2.50 -0.81 -10.51
CA SER A 172 1.91 -1.32 -11.76
C SER A 172 0.48 -1.81 -11.52
N TRP A 173 -0.46 -1.38 -12.38
CA TRP A 173 -1.83 -1.86 -12.35
C TRP A 173 -1.94 -3.35 -12.71
N GLU A 174 -1.06 -3.84 -13.59
CA GLU A 174 -0.96 -5.28 -13.89
C GLU A 174 -0.54 -6.09 -12.66
N PHE A 175 0.41 -5.55 -11.89
CA PHE A 175 0.82 -6.15 -10.63
C PHE A 175 -0.35 -6.19 -9.64
N LEU A 176 -1.05 -5.07 -9.45
CA LEU A 176 -2.21 -4.99 -8.55
C LEU A 176 -3.28 -6.01 -8.92
N GLY A 177 -3.67 -6.08 -10.20
CA GLY A 177 -4.66 -7.04 -10.67
C GLY A 177 -4.24 -8.50 -10.48
N THR A 178 -2.95 -8.80 -10.68
CA THR A 178 -2.41 -10.14 -10.45
C THR A 178 -2.42 -10.52 -8.97
N VAL A 179 -2.06 -9.61 -8.07
CA VAL A 179 -2.07 -9.84 -6.63
C VAL A 179 -3.50 -10.08 -6.12
N LEU A 180 -4.47 -9.25 -6.52
CA LEU A 180 -5.86 -9.42 -6.09
C LEU A 180 -6.42 -10.79 -6.51
N ARG A 181 -6.12 -11.24 -7.74
CA ARG A 181 -6.48 -12.59 -8.18
C ARG A 181 -5.74 -13.69 -7.43
N GLY A 182 -4.46 -13.48 -7.12
CA GLY A 182 -3.66 -14.41 -6.33
C GLY A 182 -4.15 -14.59 -4.89
N LEU A 183 -4.84 -13.59 -4.34
CA LEU A 183 -5.49 -13.61 -3.02
C LEU A 183 -6.95 -14.12 -3.05
N ASP A 184 -7.42 -14.62 -4.20
CA ASP A 184 -8.78 -15.10 -4.44
C ASP A 184 -9.89 -14.05 -4.24
N PHE A 185 -9.64 -12.79 -4.61
CA PHE A 185 -10.74 -11.82 -4.78
C PHE A 185 -11.64 -12.21 -5.98
N PRO A 186 -12.97 -12.08 -5.88
CA PRO A 186 -13.86 -12.32 -7.01
C PRO A 186 -13.56 -11.40 -8.19
N GLU A 187 -13.65 -11.91 -9.43
CA GLU A 187 -13.38 -11.10 -10.64
C GLU A 187 -14.26 -9.85 -10.74
N THR A 188 -15.50 -9.90 -10.23
CA THR A 188 -16.37 -8.72 -10.17
C THR A 188 -15.74 -7.60 -9.34
N PHE A 189 -15.22 -7.94 -8.15
CA PHE A 189 -14.56 -6.99 -7.26
C PHE A 189 -13.24 -6.49 -7.85
N VAL A 190 -12.44 -7.39 -8.42
CA VAL A 190 -11.20 -7.02 -9.14
C VAL A 190 -11.52 -6.05 -10.27
N GLY A 191 -12.58 -6.30 -11.04
CA GLY A 191 -13.06 -5.41 -12.09
C GLY A 191 -13.36 -4.00 -11.58
N TRP A 192 -14.11 -3.87 -10.49
CA TRP A 192 -14.40 -2.56 -9.89
C TRP A 192 -13.15 -1.82 -9.42
N VAL A 193 -12.23 -2.52 -8.76
CA VAL A 193 -10.96 -1.92 -8.31
C VAL A 193 -10.13 -1.44 -9.50
N MET A 194 -10.01 -2.28 -10.53
CA MET A 194 -9.23 -1.97 -11.74
C MET A 194 -9.84 -0.81 -12.53
N GLU A 195 -11.16 -0.72 -12.61
CA GLU A 195 -11.85 0.43 -13.20
C GLU A 195 -11.51 1.71 -12.42
N CYS A 196 -11.57 1.66 -11.08
CA CYS A 196 -11.31 2.83 -10.24
C CYS A 196 -9.87 3.37 -10.37
N VAL A 197 -8.86 2.51 -10.51
CA VAL A 197 -7.45 2.95 -10.59
C VAL A 197 -7.02 3.33 -12.01
N THR A 198 -7.73 2.88 -13.05
CA THR A 198 -7.40 3.21 -14.45
C THR A 198 -8.18 4.41 -14.98
N THR A 199 -9.31 4.75 -14.36
CA THR A 199 -10.15 5.91 -14.72
C THR A 199 -9.83 7.19 -13.92
N ALA A 200 -8.92 7.10 -12.94
CA ALA A 200 -8.49 8.20 -12.09
C ALA A 200 -7.57 9.22 -12.81
#